data_AF-A0A523YVY5-F1
#
_entry.id   AF-A0A523YVY5-F1
#
_cell.length_a   1.000
_cell.length_b   1.000
_cell.length_c   1.000
_cell.angle_alpha   90.00
_cell.angle_beta   90.00
_cell.angle_gamma   90.00
#
_symmetry.space_group_name_H-M   'P 1'
#
loop_
_entity.id
_entity.type
_entity.pdbx_description
1 polymer ?
#
loop_
_entity_poly.entity_id
_entity_poly.type
_entity_poly.pdbx_seq_one_letter_code
_entity_poly.pdbx_strand_id
1 'polypeptide(L)'
;MGTMGPMEPHNIRKIEYVREVDESRCLKFMTYNIRVGAGIENPFTSIRNLPSSREKLERIALAIKSVDPDVIALQEVRGIHQATFLAKTLNLNYAYSSHGRRG
;
A
#
# COMPACT_ATOMS: atom_id res chain seq x y z
N MET A 1 -6.11 8.33 57.42
CA MET A 1 -6.77 8.03 56.13
C MET A 1 -6.32 9.09 55.13
N GLY A 2 -5.40 8.74 54.22
CA GLY A 2 -4.93 9.67 53.18
C GLY A 2 -5.69 9.40 51.88
N THR A 3 -6.35 10.40 51.33
CA THR A 3 -7.02 10.31 50.02
C THR A 3 -5.98 10.48 48.92
N MET A 4 -5.77 9.43 48.12
CA MET A 4 -5.05 9.55 46.84
C MET A 4 -5.90 10.45 45.92
N GLY A 5 -5.39 11.64 45.62
CA GLY A 5 -5.94 12.48 44.56
C GLY A 5 -5.80 11.79 43.20
N PRO A 6 -6.59 12.21 42.19
CA PRO A 6 -6.52 11.61 40.86
C PRO A 6 -5.10 11.76 40.29
N MET A 7 -4.53 10.67 39.77
CA MET A 7 -3.28 10.74 39.01
C MET A 7 -3.52 11.58 37.75
N GLU A 8 -2.83 12.71 37.67
CA GLU A 8 -2.68 13.47 36.42
C GLU A 8 -2.14 12.53 35.33
N PRO A 9 -2.81 12.39 34.18
CA PRO A 9 -2.29 11.57 33.09
C PRO A 9 -0.97 12.17 32.62
N HIS A 10 0.14 11.49 32.92
CA HIS A 10 1.44 11.84 32.37
C HIS A 10 1.38 11.66 30.85
N ASN A 11 1.34 12.79 30.15
CA ASN A 11 1.25 12.85 28.70
C ASN A 11 2.56 12.29 28.11
N ILE A 12 2.55 11.03 27.67
CA ILE A 12 3.69 10.30 27.08
C ILE A 12 4.19 10.97 25.77
N ARG A 13 3.48 11.99 25.26
CA ARG A 13 3.84 12.73 24.04
C ARG A 13 4.69 13.96 24.30
N LYS A 14 5.67 13.89 25.20
CA LYS A 14 6.77 14.86 25.12
C LYS A 14 7.68 14.40 24.00
N ILE A 15 7.27 14.72 22.76
CA ILE A 15 8.13 14.59 21.59
C ILE A 15 9.24 15.61 21.82
N GLU A 16 10.41 15.12 22.23
CA GLU A 16 11.65 15.88 22.14
C GLU A 16 11.75 16.39 20.70
N TYR A 17 12.04 17.68 20.55
CA TYR A 17 12.19 18.39 19.28
C TYR A 17 12.70 17.46 18.19
N VAL A 18 11.80 17.08 17.28
CA VAL A 18 12.17 16.34 16.08
C VAL A 18 13.07 17.30 15.31
N ARG A 19 14.39 17.04 15.33
CA ARG A 19 15.31 17.61 14.34
C ARG A 19 14.64 17.46 12.97
N GLU A 20 14.70 18.48 12.12
CA GLU A 20 14.14 18.40 10.75
C GLU A 20 14.35 17.00 10.20
N VAL A 21 13.25 16.31 9.95
CA VAL A 21 13.31 14.94 9.43
C VAL A 21 13.88 15.06 8.05
N ASP A 22 15.10 14.56 7.89
CA ASP A 22 15.68 14.39 6.57
C ASP A 22 14.84 13.36 5.82
N GLU A 23 13.92 13.84 4.98
CA GLU A 23 13.01 12.99 4.19
C GLU A 23 13.79 12.03 3.29
N SER A 24 15.04 12.34 2.92
CA SER A 24 15.90 11.44 2.14
C SER A 24 16.28 10.17 2.89
N ARG A 25 16.09 10.15 4.21
CA ARG A 25 16.33 8.99 5.09
C ARG A 25 15.05 8.27 5.52
N CYS A 26 13.90 8.74 5.05
CA CYS A 26 12.62 8.14 5.36
C CYS A 26 12.22 7.10 4.32
N LEU A 27 11.67 5.98 4.79
CA LEU A 27 11.05 4.99 3.91
C LEU A 27 9.62 5.41 3.59
N LYS A 28 9.29 5.44 2.30
CA LYS A 28 7.95 5.70 1.77
C LYS A 28 7.20 4.38 1.57
N PHE A 29 6.11 4.21 2.30
CA PHE A 29 5.23 3.05 2.20
C PHE A 29 3.93 3.40 1.48
N MET A 30 3.54 2.58 0.51
CA MET A 30 2.26 2.72 -0.18
C MET A 30 1.42 1.44 -0.02
N THR A 31 0.16 1.59 0.35
CA THR A 31 -0.83 0.50 0.21
C THR A 31 -1.83 0.89 -0.86
N TYR A 32 -2.09 0.01 -1.82
CA TYR A 32 -3.01 0.35 -2.90
C TYR A 32 -3.79 -0.86 -3.41
N ASN A 33 -5.11 -0.76 -3.32
CA ASN A 33 -6.01 -1.70 -3.95
C ASN A 33 -6.19 -1.33 -5.42
N ILE A 34 -5.54 -2.08 -6.31
CA ILE A 34 -5.52 -1.78 -7.75
C ILE A 34 -6.79 -2.26 -8.46
N ARG A 35 -7.66 -3.01 -7.78
CA ARG A 35 -8.86 -3.64 -8.35
C ARG A 35 -8.60 -4.29 -9.71
N VAL A 36 -7.58 -5.15 -9.77
CA VAL A 36 -7.07 -5.82 -10.99
C VAL A 36 -6.72 -4.89 -12.16
N GLY A 37 -6.50 -3.59 -11.89
CA GLY A 37 -6.27 -2.55 -12.88
C GLY A 37 -7.52 -1.81 -13.35
N ALA A 38 -8.72 -2.18 -12.88
CA ALA A 38 -9.96 -1.51 -13.29
C ALA A 38 -10.20 -0.16 -12.60
N GLY A 39 -9.52 0.11 -11.47
CA GLY A 39 -9.72 1.34 -10.72
C GLY A 39 -11.19 1.54 -10.29
N ILE A 40 -11.75 2.71 -10.57
CA ILE A 40 -13.14 3.06 -10.24
C ILE A 40 -14.14 2.69 -11.33
N GLU A 41 -13.69 2.10 -12.45
CA GLU A 41 -14.60 1.61 -13.46
C GLU A 41 -15.49 0.52 -12.85
N ASN A 42 -16.81 0.66 -13.02
CA ASN A 42 -17.81 -0.29 -12.52
C ASN A 42 -17.63 -0.61 -11.01
N PRO A 43 -17.88 0.37 -10.12
CA PRO A 43 -17.53 0.30 -8.69
C PRO A 43 -18.16 -0.89 -7.95
N PHE A 44 -19.32 -1.37 -8.40
CA PHE A 44 -20.05 -2.50 -7.79
C PHE A 44 -19.83 -3.85 -8.49
N THR A 45 -18.96 -3.89 -9.51
CA THR A 45 -18.66 -5.15 -10.21
C THR A 45 -17.66 -5.98 -9.41
N SER A 46 -18.00 -7.26 -9.25
CA SER A 46 -17.11 -8.25 -8.62
C SER A 46 -15.77 -8.31 -9.35
N ILE A 47 -14.69 -8.46 -8.57
CA ILE A 47 -13.31 -8.57 -9.07
C ILE A 47 -13.18 -9.64 -10.15
N ARG A 48 -13.94 -10.74 -10.08
CA ARG A 48 -13.90 -11.83 -11.07
C ARG A 48 -14.34 -11.39 -12.47
N ASN A 49 -15.20 -10.38 -12.54
CA ASN A 49 -15.81 -9.91 -13.78
C ASN A 49 -15.15 -8.62 -14.30
N LEU A 50 -14.22 -8.04 -13.55
CA LEU A 50 -13.52 -6.83 -13.97
C LEU A 50 -12.55 -7.14 -15.13
N PRO A 51 -12.59 -6.38 -16.23
CA PRO A 51 -11.61 -6.51 -17.30
C PRO A 51 -10.27 -5.92 -16.83
N SER A 52 -9.20 -6.71 -16.97
CA SER A 52 -7.82 -6.27 -16.80
C SER A 52 -7.17 -6.22 -18.18
N SER A 53 -6.46 -5.14 -18.48
CA SER A 53 -5.64 -5.03 -19.69
C SER A 53 -4.22 -4.59 -19.33
N ARG A 54 -3.28 -4.83 -20.23
CA ARG A 54 -1.90 -4.37 -20.06
C ARG A 54 -1.82 -2.86 -19.91
N GLU A 55 -2.53 -2.12 -20.76
CA GLU A 55 -2.59 -0.66 -20.72
C GLU A 55 -3.06 -0.13 -19.35
N LYS A 56 -4.09 -0.75 -18.76
CA LYS A 56 -4.57 -0.39 -17.43
C LYS A 56 -3.49 -0.59 -16.36
N LEU A 57 -2.75 -1.69 -16.44
CA LEU A 57 -1.66 -1.96 -15.50
C LEU A 57 -0.48 -1.01 -15.69
N GLU A 58 -0.19 -0.58 -16.91
CA GLU A 58 0.83 0.44 -17.19
C GLU A 58 0.43 1.78 -16.57
N ARG A 59 -0.85 2.18 -16.68
CA ARG A 59 -1.35 3.39 -16.00
C ARG A 59 -1.25 3.31 -14.48
N ILE A 60 -1.56 2.16 -13.89
CA ILE A 60 -1.37 1.92 -12.45
C ILE A 60 0.11 2.02 -12.06
N ALA A 61 1.00 1.42 -12.84
CA ALA A 61 2.43 1.50 -12.57
C ALA A 61 2.97 2.94 -12.67
N LEU A 62 2.47 3.73 -13.63
CA LEU A 62 2.79 5.15 -13.74
C LEU A 62 2.31 5.93 -12.51
N ALA A 63 1.09 5.68 -12.04
CA ALA A 63 0.56 6.33 -10.84
C ALA A 63 1.41 5.99 -9.60
N ILE A 64 1.78 4.73 -9.42
CA ILE A 64 2.67 4.29 -8.34
C ILE A 64 4.04 4.98 -8.44
N LYS A 65 4.65 5.03 -9.62
CA LYS A 65 5.95 5.70 -9.84
C LYS A 65 5.91 7.18 -9.49
N SER A 66 4.78 7.86 -9.74
CA SER A 66 4.66 9.29 -9.41
C SER A 66 4.70 9.58 -7.90
N VAL A 67 4.42 8.57 -7.07
CA VAL A 67 4.53 8.65 -5.60
C VAL A 67 5.94 8.26 -5.12
N ASP A 68 6.71 7.56 -5.95
CA ASP A 68 8.06 7.06 -5.66
C ASP A 68 8.17 6.34 -4.29
N PRO A 69 7.39 5.26 -4.07
CA PRO A 69 7.45 4.49 -2.82
C PRO A 69 8.62 3.49 -2.82
N ASP A 70 9.25 3.32 -1.67
CA ASP A 70 10.28 2.30 -1.44
C ASP A 70 9.67 0.90 -1.26
N VAL A 71 8.49 0.84 -0.64
CA VAL A 71 7.77 -0.41 -0.34
C VAL A 71 6.30 -0.25 -0.67
N ILE A 72 5.74 -1.23 -1.38
CA ILE A 72 4.34 -1.21 -1.81
C ILE A 72 3.64 -2.52 -1.42
N ALA A 73 2.45 -2.40 -0.83
CA ALA A 73 1.52 -3.50 -0.64
C ALA A 73 0.30 -3.34 -1.56
N LEU A 74 0.21 -4.17 -2.60
CA LEU A 74 -0.88 -4.15 -3.57
C LEU A 74 -1.97 -5.16 -3.21
N GLN A 75 -3.24 -4.72 -3.16
CA GLN A 75 -4.40 -5.60 -3.03
C GLN A 75 -5.11 -5.81 -4.37
N GLU A 76 -5.85 -6.91 -4.46
CA GLU A 76 -6.61 -7.30 -5.66
C GLU A 76 -5.74 -7.45 -6.93
N VAL A 77 -4.53 -8.00 -6.75
CA VAL A 77 -3.66 -8.40 -7.86
C VAL A 77 -4.13 -9.78 -8.39
N ARG A 78 -4.41 -9.85 -9.70
CA ARG A 78 -4.88 -11.06 -10.39
C ARG A 78 -3.73 -11.95 -10.83
N GLY A 79 -3.30 -12.83 -9.93
CA GLY A 79 -2.37 -13.91 -10.26
C GLY A 79 -0.91 -13.46 -10.37
N ILE A 80 -0.03 -14.45 -10.44
CA ILE A 80 1.43 -14.24 -10.47
C ILE A 80 1.89 -13.46 -11.71
N HIS A 81 1.20 -13.60 -12.85
CA HIS A 81 1.55 -12.90 -14.08
C HIS A 81 1.36 -11.39 -13.95
N GLN A 82 0.26 -10.94 -13.34
CA GLN A 82 0.01 -9.52 -13.10
C GLN A 82 1.02 -8.96 -12.07
N ALA A 83 1.30 -9.71 -11.00
CA ALA A 83 2.31 -9.33 -10.02
C ALA A 83 3.71 -9.18 -10.65
N THR A 84 4.12 -10.16 -11.47
CA THR A 84 5.40 -10.13 -12.18
C THR A 84 5.49 -8.94 -13.12
N PHE A 85 4.42 -8.66 -13.86
CA PHE A 85 4.36 -7.52 -14.77
C PHE A 85 4.54 -6.19 -14.01
N LEU A 86 3.80 -5.99 -12.93
CA LEU A 86 3.89 -4.78 -12.11
C LEU A 86 5.28 -4.65 -11.48
N ALA A 87 5.83 -5.71 -10.90
CA ALA A 87 7.17 -5.69 -10.29
C ALA A 87 8.27 -5.33 -11.30
N LYS A 88 8.25 -5.94 -12.50
CA LYS A 88 9.20 -5.59 -13.57
C LYS A 88 9.03 -4.14 -14.03
N THR A 89 7.79 -3.69 -14.20
CA THR A 89 7.50 -2.33 -14.65
C THR A 89 7.93 -1.29 -13.63
N LEU A 90 7.77 -1.59 -12.34
CA LEU A 90 8.17 -0.74 -11.22
C LEU A 90 9.65 -0.85 -10.87
N ASN A 91 10.36 -1.83 -11.43
CA ASN A 91 11.74 -2.16 -11.08
C ASN A 91 11.93 -2.44 -9.58
N LEU A 92 11.01 -3.21 -8.99
CA LEU A 92 11.02 -3.60 -7.58
C LEU A 92 11.15 -5.12 -7.43
N ASN A 93 11.83 -5.53 -6.35
CA ASN A 93 11.73 -6.90 -5.87
C ASN A 93 10.30 -7.16 -5.36
N TYR A 94 9.80 -8.39 -5.53
CA TYR A 94 8.43 -8.70 -5.14
C TYR A 94 8.28 -10.09 -4.53
N ALA A 95 7.29 -10.20 -3.65
CA ALA A 95 6.69 -11.45 -3.22
C ALA A 95 5.20 -11.41 -3.57
N TYR A 96 4.66 -12.53 -4.03
CA TYR A 96 3.24 -12.65 -4.34
C TYR A 96 2.63 -13.80 -3.56
N SER A 97 1.48 -13.55 -2.96
CA SER A 97 0.67 -14.55 -2.28
C SER A 97 -0.79 -14.34 -2.65
N SER A 98 -1.48 -15.42 -3.00
CA SER A 98 -2.91 -15.41 -3.28
C SER A 98 -3.70 -15.99 -2.12
N HIS A 99 -4.74 -15.29 -1.67
CA HIS A 99 -5.64 -15.76 -0.62
C HIS A 99 -6.75 -16.73 -1.12
N GLY A 100 -6.61 -17.28 -2.32
CA GLY A 100 -7.49 -18.31 -2.90
C GLY A 100 -6.80 -19.66 -2.95
N ARG A 101 -7.52 -20.73 -2.57
CA ARG A 101 -7.03 -22.11 -2.36
C ARG A 101 -6.03 -22.60 -3.43
N ARG A 102 -5.00 -23.32 -2.95
CA ARG A 102 -4.34 -24.39 -3.72
C ARG A 102 -5.43 -25.34 -4.24
N GLY A 103 -5.41 -25.60 -5.55
CA GLY A 103 -6.35 -26.47 -6.26
C GLY A 103 -6.32 -26.14 -7.74
#